data_AF-A0A542UZZ9-F1
#
_entry.id   AF-A0A542UZZ9-F1
#
_cell.length_a   1.000
_cell.length_b   1.000
_cell.length_c   1.000
_cell.angle_alpha   90.00
_cell.angle_beta   90.00
_cell.angle_gamma   90.00
#
_symmetry.space_group_name_H-M   'P 1'
#
loop_
_entity.id
_entity.type
_entity.pdbx_description
1 polymer ?
#
loop_
_entity_poly.entity_id
_entity_poly.type
_entity_poly.pdbx_seq_one_letter_code
_entity_poly.pdbx_strand_id
1 'polypeptide(L)'
;MSDTREGYRSYTADGSWWTVRTYGGTYWVVRVRHADHGGYEVVQWFDKYAKAGWAAGAAAQLAYAQGVADAKARMVGALHGALDEIGLGFPEPSVPASSVPASEVPSEALLGDDADVEPPQ
;
A
#
# COMPACT_ATOMS: atom_id res chain seq x y z
N MET A 1 -14.18 11.74 -11.35
CA MET A 1 -13.21 11.52 -12.44
C MET A 1 -12.80 10.07 -12.33
N SER A 2 -13.38 9.21 -13.15
CA SER A 2 -13.03 7.79 -13.18
C SER A 2 -11.69 7.67 -13.89
N ASP A 3 -10.66 7.24 -13.17
CA ASP A 3 -9.35 6.96 -13.75
C ASP A 3 -9.51 5.75 -14.68
N THR A 4 -9.68 6.02 -15.97
CA THR A 4 -9.85 5.05 -17.07
C THR A 4 -8.54 4.28 -17.37
N ARG A 5 -7.79 3.94 -16.32
CA ARG A 5 -6.68 3.00 -16.34
C ARG A 5 -7.09 1.67 -15.68
N GLU A 6 -8.38 1.33 -15.69
CA GLU A 6 -8.84 -0.06 -15.59
C GLU A 6 -8.35 -0.84 -16.83
N GLY A 7 -7.03 -0.99 -16.95
CA GLY A 7 -6.43 -1.92 -17.87
C GLY A 7 -6.86 -3.33 -17.47
N TYR A 8 -6.78 -4.24 -18.42
CA TYR A 8 -7.11 -5.67 -18.38
C TYR A 8 -6.45 -6.49 -17.23
N ARG A 9 -5.77 -5.85 -16.27
CA ARG A 9 -4.85 -6.42 -15.27
C ARG A 9 -4.87 -5.75 -13.89
N SER A 10 -5.95 -5.07 -13.47
CA SER A 10 -6.10 -4.68 -12.05
C SER A 10 -6.47 -5.91 -11.22
N TYR A 11 -5.46 -6.69 -10.82
CA TYR A 11 -5.64 -7.93 -10.04
C TYR A 11 -5.83 -7.67 -8.54
N THR A 12 -5.47 -6.48 -8.05
CA THR A 12 -5.55 -6.09 -6.63
C THR A 12 -6.16 -4.70 -6.50
N ALA A 13 -6.60 -4.34 -5.28
CA ALA A 13 -7.28 -3.08 -5.03
C ALA A 13 -6.42 -1.83 -5.30
N ASP A 14 -5.10 -1.95 -5.19
CA ASP A 14 -4.14 -0.87 -5.45
C ASP A 14 -3.57 -0.88 -6.89
N GLY A 15 -4.14 -1.70 -7.78
CA GLY A 15 -3.73 -1.77 -9.19
C GLY A 15 -2.36 -2.41 -9.42
N SER A 16 -1.81 -3.09 -8.41
CA SER A 16 -0.55 -3.81 -8.51
C SER A 16 -0.77 -5.30 -8.78
N TRP A 17 0.29 -6.05 -9.08
CA TRP A 17 0.22 -7.51 -9.18
C TRP A 17 1.57 -8.17 -8.95
N TRP A 18 1.51 -9.41 -8.48
CA TRP A 18 2.68 -10.27 -8.31
C TRP A 18 3.09 -10.90 -9.65
N THR A 19 4.39 -10.87 -9.93
CA THR A 19 4.96 -11.45 -11.16
C THR A 19 6.37 -11.95 -10.90
N VAL A 20 6.92 -12.65 -11.90
CA VAL A 20 8.30 -13.15 -11.88
C VAL A 20 9.14 -12.36 -12.86
N ARG A 21 10.32 -11.90 -12.43
CA ARG A 21 11.33 -11.27 -13.28
C ARG A 21 12.60 -12.10 -13.27
N THR A 22 13.24 -12.22 -14.43
CA THR A 22 14.51 -12.96 -14.56
C THR A 22 15.67 -11.99 -14.65
N TYR A 23 16.65 -12.14 -13.76
CA TYR A 23 17.90 -11.38 -13.77
C TYR A 23 19.07 -12.32 -13.57
N GLY A 24 20.00 -12.37 -14.53
CA GLY A 24 21.22 -13.19 -14.41
C GLY A 24 20.96 -14.67 -14.11
N GLY A 25 19.88 -15.25 -14.66
CA GLY A 25 19.48 -16.65 -14.41
C GLY A 25 18.74 -16.90 -13.09
N THR A 26 18.53 -15.87 -12.28
CA THR A 26 17.74 -15.92 -11.04
C THR A 26 16.30 -15.45 -11.29
N TYR A 27 15.32 -16.14 -10.70
CA TYR A 27 13.91 -15.79 -10.81
C TYR A 27 13.44 -15.05 -9.56
N TRP A 28 13.12 -13.78 -9.70
CA TRP A 28 12.68 -12.92 -8.62
C TRP A 28 11.17 -12.78 -8.61
N VAL A 29 10.56 -12.96 -7.45
CA VAL A 29 9.14 -12.65 -7.23
C VAL A 29 9.04 -11.18 -6.82
N VAL A 30 8.32 -10.42 -7.61
CA VAL A 30 8.15 -8.98 -7.41
C VAL A 30 6.70 -8.58 -7.57
N ARG A 31 6.32 -7.52 -6.86
CA ARG A 31 5.06 -6.83 -7.05
C ARG A 31 5.34 -5.60 -7.89
N VAL A 32 4.55 -5.42 -8.95
CA VAL A 32 4.68 -4.29 -9.87
C VAL A 32 3.35 -3.58 -10.01
N ARG A 33 3.40 -2.32 -10.42
CA ARG A 33 2.22 -1.56 -10.88
C ARG A 33 2.54 -0.80 -12.16
N HIS A 34 1.52 -0.28 -12.82
CA HIS A 34 1.72 0.60 -13.97
C HIS A 34 2.27 1.95 -13.50
N ALA A 35 3.35 2.40 -14.14
CA ALA A 35 3.93 3.71 -13.89
C ALA A 35 3.16 4.80 -14.66
N ASP A 36 3.12 6.02 -14.11
CA ASP A 36 2.36 7.14 -14.68
C ASP A 36 2.77 7.55 -16.09
N HIS A 37 4.05 7.36 -16.43
CA HIS A 37 4.63 7.71 -17.72
C HIS A 37 4.77 6.52 -18.68
N GLY A 38 4.06 5.42 -18.40
CA GLY A 38 4.16 4.17 -19.15
C GLY A 38 5.23 3.23 -18.61
N GLY A 39 5.06 1.94 -18.88
CA GLY A 39 5.90 0.87 -18.33
C GLY A 39 5.41 0.33 -16.99
N TYR A 40 6.32 -0.29 -16.26
CA TYR A 40 6.06 -0.96 -14.98
C TYR A 40 7.07 -0.49 -13.94
N GLU A 41 6.61 -0.15 -12.76
CA GLU A 41 7.45 0.10 -11.59
C GLU A 41 7.37 -1.08 -10.62
N VAL A 42 8.50 -1.42 -9.98
CA VAL A 42 8.52 -2.42 -8.91
C VAL A 42 8.16 -1.72 -7.61
N VAL A 43 7.06 -2.14 -7.00
CA VAL A 43 6.60 -1.64 -5.70
C VAL A 43 7.11 -2.50 -4.54
N GLN A 44 7.41 -3.78 -4.80
CA GLN A 44 7.91 -4.67 -3.75
C GLN A 44 8.75 -5.81 -4.33
N TRP A 45 9.85 -6.14 -3.65
CA TRP A 45 10.58 -7.39 -3.85
C TRP A 45 10.20 -8.37 -2.75
N PHE A 46 9.95 -9.62 -3.11
CA PHE A 46 9.65 -10.68 -2.15
C PHE A 46 10.87 -11.56 -1.90
N ASP A 47 11.21 -12.42 -2.86
CA ASP A 47 12.35 -13.33 -2.75
C ASP A 47 12.81 -13.82 -4.13
N LYS A 48 13.99 -14.44 -4.16
CA LYS A 48 14.59 -15.08 -5.32
C LYS A 48 14.50 -16.60 -5.26
N TYR A 49 14.37 -17.20 -6.44
CA TYR A 49 14.29 -18.65 -6.60
C TYR A 49 15.25 -19.11 -7.70
N ALA A 50 15.79 -20.30 -7.50
CA ALA A 50 16.64 -20.97 -8.50
C ALA A 50 15.85 -21.50 -9.71
N LYS A 51 14.52 -21.67 -9.59
CA LYS A 51 13.65 -22.23 -10.63
C LYS A 51 12.43 -21.34 -10.88
N ALA A 52 12.10 -21.16 -12.16
CA ALA A 52 10.95 -20.37 -12.60
C ALA A 52 9.64 -20.84 -11.96
N GLY A 53 9.41 -22.16 -11.93
CA GLY A 53 8.18 -22.74 -11.37
C GLY A 53 7.99 -22.47 -9.88
N TRP A 54 9.08 -22.38 -9.11
CA TRP A 54 9.02 -22.06 -7.68
C TRP A 54 8.67 -20.59 -7.46
N ALA A 55 9.32 -19.69 -8.20
CA ALA A 55 8.98 -18.27 -8.20
C ALA A 55 7.52 -18.05 -8.63
N ALA A 56 7.08 -18.71 -9.71
CA ALA A 56 5.71 -18.58 -10.19
C ALA A 56 4.68 -19.10 -9.18
N GLY A 57 4.96 -20.23 -8.52
CA GLY A 57 4.11 -20.75 -7.44
C GLY A 57 4.01 -19.78 -6.26
N ALA A 58 5.13 -19.21 -5.83
CA ALA A 58 5.15 -18.21 -4.76
C ALA A 58 4.39 -16.93 -5.16
N ALA A 59 4.62 -16.40 -6.37
CA ALA A 59 3.89 -15.24 -6.90
C ALA A 59 2.37 -15.50 -6.94
N ALA A 60 1.94 -16.70 -7.33
CA ALA A 60 0.53 -17.07 -7.35
C ALA A 60 -0.08 -17.13 -5.94
N GLN A 61 0.65 -17.69 -4.96
CA GLN A 61 0.20 -17.73 -3.58
C GLN A 61 0.06 -16.33 -2.97
N LEU A 62 1.03 -15.45 -3.24
CA LEU A 62 1.00 -14.05 -2.79
C LEU A 62 -0.17 -13.29 -3.44
N ALA A 63 -0.38 -13.47 -4.75
CA ALA A 63 -1.52 -12.89 -5.46
C ALA A 63 -2.85 -13.35 -4.87
N TYR A 64 -2.99 -14.65 -4.59
CA TYR A 64 -4.20 -15.20 -3.98
C TYR A 64 -4.44 -14.63 -2.57
N ALA A 65 -3.43 -14.64 -1.71
CA ALA A 65 -3.53 -14.13 -0.34
C ALA A 65 -3.94 -12.64 -0.33
N GLN A 66 -3.34 -11.86 -1.23
CA GLN A 66 -3.68 -10.45 -1.38
C GLN A 66 -5.11 -10.26 -1.90
N GLY A 67 -5.52 -11.00 -2.93
CA GLY A 67 -6.89 -10.94 -3.45
C GLY A 67 -7.94 -11.27 -2.38
N VAL A 68 -7.66 -12.24 -1.51
CA VAL A 68 -8.53 -12.57 -0.37
C VAL A 68 -8.56 -11.42 0.64
N ALA A 69 -7.43 -10.80 0.96
CA ALA A 69 -7.37 -9.66 1.87
C ALA A 69 -8.16 -8.46 1.32
N ASP A 70 -7.98 -8.13 0.04
CA ASP A 70 -8.68 -7.05 -0.64
C ASP A 70 -10.20 -7.30 -0.70
N ALA A 71 -10.61 -8.53 -1.00
CA ALA A 71 -12.02 -8.91 -0.99
C ALA A 71 -12.64 -8.75 0.41
N LYS A 72 -11.94 -9.21 1.45
CA LYS A 72 -12.40 -9.03 2.85
C LYS A 72 -12.52 -7.55 3.21
N ALA A 73 -11.53 -6.73 2.85
CA ALA A 73 -11.57 -5.30 3.12
C ALA A 73 -12.77 -4.62 2.44
N ARG A 74 -13.06 -4.98 1.18
CA ARG A 74 -14.24 -4.47 0.46
C ARG A 74 -15.55 -4.89 1.14
N MET A 75 -15.67 -6.14 1.59
CA MET A 75 -16.86 -6.62 2.30
C MET A 75 -17.07 -5.90 3.63
N VAL A 76 -16.00 -5.67 4.39
CA VAL A 76 -16.06 -4.92 5.65
C VAL A 76 -16.48 -3.47 5.40
N GLY A 77 -15.90 -2.81 4.39
CA GLY A 77 -16.28 -1.44 4.02
C GLY A 77 -17.76 -1.34 3.60
N ALA A 78 -18.24 -2.28 2.80
CA ALA A 78 -19.65 -2.35 2.40
C ALA A 78 -20.59 -2.59 3.59
N LEU A 79 -20.19 -3.46 4.52
CA LEU A 79 -20.96 -3.73 5.73
C LEU A 79 -21.06 -2.50 6.63
N HIS A 80 -19.94 -1.82 6.90
CA HIS A 80 -19.96 -0.61 7.71
C HIS A 80 -20.79 0.49 7.04
N GLY A 81 -20.64 0.70 5.73
CA GLY A 81 -21.46 1.68 5.01
C GLY A 81 -22.97 1.38 5.08
N ALA A 82 -23.36 0.10 4.98
CA ALA A 82 -24.77 -0.30 5.11
C ALA A 82 -25.29 -0.12 6.55
N LEU A 83 -24.46 -0.37 7.57
CA LEU A 83 -24.83 -0.12 8.97
C LEU A 83 -24.98 1.37 9.26
N ASP A 84 -24.09 2.21 8.72
CA ASP A 84 -24.16 3.66 8.84
C ASP A 84 -25.45 4.21 8.20
N GLU A 85 -25.84 3.69 7.04
CA GLU A 85 -27.06 4.11 6.32
C GLU A 85 -28.34 3.87 7.16
N ILE A 86 -28.41 2.78 7.91
CA ILE A 86 -29.56 2.46 8.78
C ILE A 86 -29.41 3.03 10.21
N GLY A 87 -28.40 3.86 10.46
CA GLY A 87 -28.15 4.49 11.75
C GLY A 87 -27.67 3.52 12.84
N LEU A 88 -27.22 2.32 12.45
CA LEU A 88 -26.55 1.34 13.32
C LEU A 88 -25.03 1.40 13.22
N GLY A 89 -24.51 2.37 12.46
CA GLY A 89 -23.11 2.76 12.47
C GLY A 89 -22.63 3.03 13.88
N PHE A 90 -21.42 2.59 14.21
CA PHE A 90 -20.81 2.97 15.48
C PHE A 90 -20.71 4.50 15.50
N PRO A 91 -21.25 5.19 16.53
CA PRO A 91 -21.13 6.63 16.60
C PRO A 91 -19.63 6.97 16.60
N GLU A 92 -19.23 7.85 15.67
CA GLU A 92 -17.88 8.36 15.60
C GLU A 92 -17.50 8.84 17.01
N PRO A 93 -16.43 8.30 17.63
CA PRO A 93 -16.08 8.68 18.99
C PRO A 93 -15.90 10.19 19.01
N SER A 94 -16.73 10.88 19.79
CA SER A 94 -16.69 12.33 19.91
C SER A 94 -15.28 12.70 20.36
N VAL A 95 -14.47 13.23 19.43
CA VAL A 95 -13.15 13.73 19.77
C VAL A 95 -13.38 14.76 20.88
N PRO A 96 -12.84 14.56 22.11
CA PRO A 96 -13.03 15.54 23.16
C PRO A 96 -12.46 16.85 22.63
N ALA A 97 -13.30 17.89 22.60
CA ALA A 97 -12.87 19.23 22.22
C ALA A 97 -11.69 19.59 23.12
N SER A 98 -10.49 19.56 22.55
CA SER A 98 -9.27 19.96 23.23
C SER A 98 -9.37 21.46 23.44
N SER A 99 -9.97 21.88 24.56
CA SER A 99 -9.93 23.26 25.01
C SER A 99 -8.54 23.52 25.60
N VAL A 100 -7.54 23.60 24.73
CA VAL A 100 -6.27 24.26 25.07
C VAL A 100 -6.40 25.69 24.54
N PRO A 101 -6.57 26.70 25.41
CA PRO A 101 -6.47 28.08 24.97
C PRO A 101 -5.03 28.33 24.49
N ALA A 102 -4.91 28.82 23.27
CA ALA A 102 -3.67 29.39 22.76
C ALA A 102 -3.27 30.55 23.68
N SER A 103 -2.09 30.47 24.26
CA SER A 103 -1.38 31.65 24.74
C SER A 103 -0.02 31.67 24.07
N GLU A 104 0.12 32.58 23.11
CA GLU A 104 1.38 33.25 22.75
C GLU A 104 2.17 33.58 24.02
N VAL A 105 3.51 33.61 24.05
CA VAL A 105 4.52 34.31 23.22
C VAL A 105 5.93 33.86 23.71
N PRO A 106 7.11 34.35 23.25
CA PRO A 106 7.67 34.50 21.89
C PRO A 106 9.11 33.89 21.75
N SER A 107 9.63 33.94 20.52
CA SER A 107 10.95 33.48 20.02
C SER A 107 12.21 34.11 20.65
N GLU A 108 13.27 33.30 20.79
CA GLU A 108 14.73 33.54 20.60
C GLU A 108 15.49 32.42 21.34
N ALA A 109 16.58 31.78 20.92
CA ALA A 109 17.36 31.63 19.70
C ALA A 109 18.44 30.53 20.00
N LEU A 110 19.19 30.11 18.97
CA LEU A 110 20.49 29.40 18.99
C LEU A 110 20.44 27.85 19.02
N LEU A 111 20.63 27.18 17.87
CA LEU A 111 21.88 26.82 17.17
C LEU A 111 22.45 25.46 17.63
N GLY A 112 22.51 24.52 16.68
CA GLY A 112 23.13 23.20 16.84
C GLY A 112 23.07 22.42 15.54
N ASP A 113 24.11 22.62 14.73
CA ASP A 113 24.42 22.07 13.41
C ASP A 113 24.68 20.55 13.41
N ASP A 114 24.40 19.92 12.26
CA ASP A 114 24.99 18.70 11.66
C ASP A 114 24.99 17.33 12.39
N ALA A 115 24.37 16.32 11.75
CA ALA A 115 25.11 15.39 10.86
C ALA A 115 24.24 14.17 10.39
N ASP A 116 24.23 13.98 9.08
CA ASP A 116 24.09 12.76 8.26
C ASP A 116 23.52 11.45 8.85
N VAL A 117 22.44 10.96 8.24
CA VAL A 117 22.04 9.54 8.28
C VAL A 117 21.91 9.02 6.84
N GLU A 118 22.88 8.22 6.41
CA GLU A 118 22.88 7.46 5.15
C GLU A 118 22.20 6.08 5.34
N PRO A 119 21.44 5.55 4.36
CA PRO A 119 20.83 4.21 4.44
C PRO A 119 21.77 3.07 3.98
N PRO A 120 21.61 1.82 4.51
CA PRO A 120 22.48 0.69 4.18
C PRO A 120 22.14 0.00 2.84
N GLN A 121 23.18 -0.59 2.23
CA GLN A 121 23.18 -1.31 0.95
C GLN A 121 22.66 -2.75 1.02
#